data_AF-A0A1A0K4X1-F1
#
_entry.id   AF-A0A1A0K4X1-F1
#
_cell.length_a   1.000
_cell.length_b   1.000
_cell.length_c   1.000
_cell.angle_alpha   90.00
_cell.angle_beta   90.00
_cell.angle_gamma   90.00
#
_symmetry.space_group_name_H-M   'P 1'
#
loop_
_entity.id
_entity.type
_entity.pdbx_description
1 polymer ?
#
loop_
_entity_poly.entity_id
_entity_poly.type
_entity_poly.pdbx_seq_one_letter_code
_entity_poly.pdbx_strand_id
1 'polypeptide(L)'
;MYDDAREMYELEYPAPDMGNNSNDRLTLVVALNGYADAGMAVEAAADHLISALDHRPVATFDSDELVDYRSRRPAVTIANNEPVEIENTEISIKVLRDNQGKPFLLLSGPEPDLRWNGFTEAVADLVEKLDVQQTICLYAAPMTVPHTRPMTISGHGNSQELIKRLVSWDQKLMVPGSAALYLERALHKRGRNVAGYTAHVPHYVASSPYPLATYNLLSSVANASNLDLPLGSLEHDIQRTSQQLEEQIYQADEVQSLVAGLEEQFDEGLERYREKNPQAILPGEQNMPTGDEIGASFEQFLNSLDGTEHGEADEEE
;
A
#
# COMPACT_ATOMS: atom_id res chain seq x y z
N MET A 1 11.18 10.97 -41.82
CA MET A 1 10.49 11.50 -40.63
C MET A 1 10.95 10.58 -39.51
N TYR A 2 11.95 11.02 -38.74
CA TYR A 2 12.55 10.19 -37.69
C TYR A 2 11.47 9.96 -36.63
N ASP A 3 10.97 8.74 -36.56
CA ASP A 3 10.18 8.26 -35.43
C ASP A 3 11.18 7.90 -34.34
N ASP A 4 11.68 8.94 -33.67
CA ASP A 4 12.51 8.83 -32.48
C ASP A 4 11.54 8.54 -31.33
N ALA A 5 11.00 7.32 -31.31
CA ALA A 5 10.21 6.82 -30.21
C ALA A 5 11.15 6.65 -29.02
N ARG A 6 11.42 7.75 -28.30
CA ARG A 6 12.14 7.72 -27.03
C ARG A 6 11.51 6.63 -26.16
N GLU A 7 12.35 5.69 -25.72
CA GLU A 7 11.92 4.57 -24.90
C GLU A 7 11.30 5.11 -23.61
N MET A 8 10.10 4.64 -23.27
CA MET A 8 9.34 5.10 -22.10
C MET A 8 10.09 4.86 -20.77
N TYR A 9 10.97 3.86 -20.77
CA TYR A 9 11.79 3.46 -19.65
C TYR A 9 13.09 2.82 -20.15
N GLU A 10 14.12 2.85 -19.31
CA GLU A 10 15.34 2.08 -19.47
C GLU A 10 15.34 0.92 -18.47
N LEU A 11 15.84 -0.25 -18.88
CA LEU A 11 16.01 -1.40 -17.99
C LEU A 11 17.39 -1.39 -17.35
N GLU A 12 17.44 -1.75 -16.06
CA GLU A 12 18.70 -1.89 -15.35
C GLU A 12 19.53 -3.05 -15.95
N TYR A 13 20.83 -2.80 -16.16
CA TYR A 13 21.76 -3.82 -16.63
C TYR A 13 23.01 -3.89 -15.73
N PRO A 14 23.36 -5.07 -15.19
CA PRO A 14 22.65 -6.36 -15.33
C PRO A 14 21.32 -6.38 -14.58
N ALA A 15 20.34 -7.12 -15.11
CA ALA A 15 19.04 -7.26 -14.47
C ALA A 15 19.20 -7.83 -13.04
N PRO A 16 18.51 -7.25 -12.03
CA PRO A 16 18.61 -7.73 -10.67
C PRO A 16 17.99 -9.11 -10.51
N ASP A 17 18.44 -9.86 -9.51
CA ASP A 17 17.82 -11.14 -9.17
C ASP A 17 16.44 -10.92 -8.54
N MET A 18 15.42 -11.44 -9.24
CA MET A 18 14.01 -11.35 -8.87
C MET A 18 13.53 -12.54 -8.03
N GLY A 19 14.42 -13.48 -7.69
CA GLY A 19 14.10 -14.72 -6.97
C GLY A 19 13.32 -15.71 -7.84
N ASN A 20 13.99 -16.77 -8.28
CA ASN A 20 13.46 -17.74 -9.25
C ASN A 20 12.68 -18.91 -8.61
N ASN A 21 12.13 -18.74 -7.41
CA ASN A 21 11.37 -19.80 -6.77
C ASN A 21 9.95 -19.82 -7.36
N SER A 22 9.65 -20.85 -8.16
CA SER A 22 8.37 -21.06 -8.86
C SER A 22 7.11 -21.09 -7.98
N ASN A 23 7.27 -21.01 -6.65
CA ASN A 23 6.17 -20.97 -5.69
C ASN A 23 5.88 -19.58 -5.11
N ASP A 24 6.76 -18.59 -5.26
CA ASP A 24 6.54 -17.25 -4.70
C ASP A 24 5.83 -16.33 -5.70
N ARG A 25 4.64 -15.88 -5.33
CA ARG A 25 3.83 -14.95 -6.13
C ARG A 25 4.45 -13.55 -6.07
N LEU A 26 5.17 -13.16 -7.12
CA LEU A 26 5.75 -11.82 -7.23
C LEU A 26 4.63 -10.77 -7.23
N THR A 27 4.71 -9.84 -6.27
CA THR A 27 3.73 -8.76 -6.09
C THR A 27 4.33 -7.44 -6.52
N LEU A 28 3.58 -6.64 -7.27
CA LEU A 28 3.91 -5.24 -7.55
C LEU A 28 3.08 -4.32 -6.65
N VAL A 29 3.74 -3.50 -5.85
CA VAL A 29 3.14 -2.40 -5.10
C VAL A 29 3.33 -1.12 -5.90
N VAL A 30 2.27 -0.33 -6.11
CA VAL A 30 2.31 0.94 -6.85
C VAL A 30 2.00 2.08 -5.90
N ALA A 31 2.98 2.95 -5.68
CA ALA A 31 2.92 4.09 -4.77
C ALA A 31 3.32 5.38 -5.53
N LEU A 32 2.38 5.95 -6.28
CA LEU A 32 2.58 7.18 -7.05
C LEU A 32 2.04 8.39 -6.28
N ASN A 33 2.88 9.39 -6.00
CA ASN A 33 2.48 10.61 -5.30
C ASN A 33 1.98 11.68 -6.30
N GLY A 34 0.91 12.40 -5.94
CA GLY A 34 0.36 13.50 -6.75
C GLY A 34 -1.17 13.50 -6.95
N TYR A 35 -1.85 12.38 -6.72
CA TYR A 35 -3.31 12.26 -6.87
C TYR A 35 -4.06 12.28 -5.53
N ALA A 36 -3.98 11.17 -4.79
CA ALA A 36 -4.69 10.96 -3.54
C ALA A 36 -3.69 10.51 -2.48
N ASP A 37 -3.10 11.50 -1.82
CA ASP A 37 -2.04 11.30 -0.84
C ASP A 37 -2.32 12.04 0.48
N ALA A 38 -3.55 11.89 0.98
CA ALA A 38 -3.91 12.43 2.28
C ALA A 38 -2.98 11.86 3.35
N GLY A 39 -2.46 12.74 4.21
CA GLY A 39 -1.53 12.33 5.26
C GLY A 39 -0.11 12.01 4.75
N MET A 40 0.21 12.32 3.49
CA MET A 40 1.46 11.93 2.82
C MET A 40 1.72 10.42 2.88
N ALA A 41 0.64 9.63 2.95
CA ALA A 41 0.70 8.21 3.28
C ALA A 41 1.28 7.34 2.17
N VAL A 42 1.02 7.67 0.90
CA VAL A 42 1.51 6.94 -0.28
C VAL A 42 2.98 7.20 -0.49
N GLU A 43 3.40 8.47 -0.48
CA GLU A 43 4.82 8.85 -0.53
C GLU A 43 5.60 8.24 0.64
N ALA A 44 5.12 8.42 1.88
CA ALA A 44 5.77 7.86 3.06
C ALA A 44 5.82 6.31 3.05
N ALA A 45 4.87 5.64 2.39
CA ALA A 45 4.91 4.19 2.23
C ALA A 45 6.06 3.75 1.31
N ALA A 46 6.25 4.45 0.18
CA ALA A 46 7.38 4.20 -0.71
C ALA A 46 8.72 4.49 -0.02
N ASP A 47 8.84 5.65 0.63
CA ASP A 47 10.05 6.08 1.31
C ASP A 47 10.44 5.14 2.44
N HIS A 48 9.46 4.69 3.23
CA HIS A 48 9.67 3.72 4.30
C HIS A 48 10.22 2.41 3.76
N LEU A 49 9.62 1.85 2.70
CA LEU A 49 10.08 0.60 2.10
C LEU A 49 11.49 0.72 1.52
N ILE A 50 11.78 1.82 0.81
CA ILE A 50 13.10 2.09 0.23
C ILE A 50 14.16 2.28 1.32
N SER A 51 13.81 2.97 2.42
CA SER A 51 14.75 3.24 3.51
C SER A 51 15.02 2.01 4.39
N ALA A 52 14.04 1.12 4.54
CA ALA A 52 14.10 0.01 5.48
C ALA A 52 14.59 -1.31 4.86
N LEU A 53 14.48 -1.48 3.54
CA LEU A 53 14.74 -2.76 2.85
C LEU A 53 15.83 -2.64 1.78
N ASP A 54 16.55 -3.73 1.57
CA ASP A 54 17.47 -3.85 0.45
C ASP A 54 16.70 -3.76 -0.87
N HIS A 55 17.16 -2.89 -1.78
CA HIS A 55 16.50 -2.66 -3.05
C HIS A 55 17.48 -2.51 -4.22
N ARG A 56 17.01 -2.86 -5.43
CA ARG A 56 17.74 -2.64 -6.69
C ARG A 56 16.81 -2.13 -7.79
N PRO A 57 17.24 -1.17 -8.62
CA PRO A 57 16.44 -0.73 -9.77
C PRO A 57 16.24 -1.86 -10.77
N VAL A 58 15.07 -1.86 -11.41
CA VAL A 58 14.66 -2.81 -12.45
C VAL A 58 14.38 -2.07 -13.75
N ALA A 59 13.61 -1.00 -13.65
CA ALA A 59 13.28 -0.12 -14.76
C ALA A 59 13.14 1.32 -14.26
N THR A 60 13.70 2.28 -15.00
CA THR A 60 13.58 3.70 -14.70
C THR A 60 12.87 4.40 -15.86
N PHE A 61 11.79 5.10 -15.57
CA PHE A 61 11.01 5.83 -16.57
C PHE A 61 11.64 7.20 -16.85
N ASP A 62 11.45 7.69 -18.07
CA ASP A 62 11.92 9.02 -18.46
C ASP A 62 11.03 10.11 -17.83
N SER A 63 11.46 10.63 -16.68
CA SER A 63 10.74 11.72 -15.99
C SER A 63 10.65 13.01 -16.82
N ASP A 64 11.58 13.27 -17.74
CA ASP A 64 11.51 14.47 -18.60
C ASP A 64 10.36 14.40 -19.62
N GLU A 65 9.93 13.20 -19.99
CA GLU A 65 8.78 12.96 -20.86
C GLU A 65 7.45 12.88 -20.10
N LEU A 66 7.49 12.65 -18.79
CA LEU A 66 6.34 12.30 -17.97
C LEU A 66 5.93 13.39 -16.97
N VAL A 67 6.86 14.21 -16.48
CA VAL A 67 6.63 15.19 -15.40
C VAL A 67 6.60 16.61 -15.94
N ASP A 68 5.59 17.39 -15.53
CA ASP A 68 5.59 18.83 -15.72
C ASP A 68 6.31 19.51 -14.54
N TYR A 69 7.60 19.77 -14.73
CA TYR A 69 8.46 20.43 -13.73
C TYR A 69 8.02 21.85 -13.34
N ARG A 70 7.12 22.51 -14.10
CA ARG A 70 6.57 23.81 -13.68
C ARG A 70 5.42 23.65 -12.70
N SER A 71 4.68 22.55 -12.82
CA SER A 71 3.59 22.18 -11.91
C SER A 71 4.15 21.54 -10.64
N ARG A 72 5.22 20.74 -10.75
CA ARG A 72 5.93 20.11 -9.64
C ARG A 72 7.41 20.47 -9.68
N ARG A 73 7.77 21.57 -9.03
CA ARG A 73 9.15 22.05 -8.99
C ARG A 73 9.94 21.23 -7.98
N PRO A 74 10.96 20.45 -8.40
CA PRO A 74 11.81 19.74 -7.47
C PRO A 74 12.46 20.72 -6.51
N ALA A 75 12.41 20.42 -5.22
CA ALA A 75 13.08 21.22 -4.21
C ALA A 75 14.60 21.19 -4.46
N VAL A 76 15.24 22.33 -4.23
CA VAL A 76 16.70 22.46 -4.33
C VAL A 76 17.23 22.93 -2.99
N THR A 77 18.10 22.14 -2.38
CA THR A 77 18.79 22.51 -1.15
C THR A 77 19.98 23.41 -1.49
N ILE A 78 20.00 24.61 -0.92
CA ILE A 78 21.13 25.55 -1.04
C ILE A 78 21.89 25.54 0.30
N ALA A 79 23.16 25.16 0.26
CA ALA A 79 24.05 25.18 1.41
C ALA A 79 25.38 25.85 1.02
N ASN A 80 25.93 26.68 1.91
CA ASN A 80 27.19 27.40 1.67
C ASN A 80 27.20 28.23 0.36
N ASN A 81 26.07 28.88 0.02
CA ASN A 81 25.83 29.65 -1.21
C ASN A 81 25.86 28.84 -2.52
N GLU A 82 25.78 27.51 -2.45
CA GLU A 82 25.76 26.63 -3.62
C GLU A 82 24.55 25.68 -3.57
N PRO A 83 23.93 25.33 -4.71
CA PRO A 83 23.01 24.20 -4.78
C PRO A 83 23.77 22.91 -4.51
N VAL A 84 23.38 22.16 -3.47
CA VAL A 84 24.07 20.93 -3.05
C VAL A 84 23.25 19.66 -3.30
N GLU A 85 21.94 19.79 -3.40
CA GLU A 85 21.03 18.66 -3.57
C GLU A 85 19.80 19.12 -4.34
N ILE A 86 19.30 18.25 -5.21
CA ILE A 86 18.05 18.42 -5.95
C ILE A 86 17.20 17.21 -5.59
N GLU A 87 15.96 17.45 -5.19
CA GLU A 87 14.97 16.42 -4.95
C GLU A 87 14.84 15.49 -6.15
N ASN A 88 14.83 14.18 -5.89
CA ASN A 88 14.76 13.18 -6.93
C ASN A 88 13.31 13.03 -7.43
N THR A 89 13.07 13.24 -8.72
CA THR A 89 11.77 13.03 -9.38
C THR A 89 11.73 11.76 -10.21
N GLU A 90 12.60 10.79 -9.90
CA GLU A 90 12.63 9.48 -10.56
C GLU A 90 11.31 8.73 -10.38
N ILE A 91 10.78 8.23 -11.49
CA ILE A 91 9.71 7.23 -11.49
C ILE A 91 10.36 5.90 -11.87
N SER A 92 10.32 4.90 -10.99
CA SER A 92 11.00 3.63 -11.27
C SER A 92 10.34 2.43 -10.61
N ILE A 93 10.60 1.26 -11.20
CA ILE A 93 10.35 -0.05 -10.60
C ILE A 93 11.64 -0.51 -9.94
N LYS A 94 11.56 -0.82 -8.66
CA LYS A 94 12.64 -1.43 -7.87
C LYS A 94 12.20 -2.80 -7.41
N VAL A 95 13.12 -3.76 -7.34
CA VAL A 95 12.93 -5.01 -6.59
C VAL A 95 13.42 -4.79 -5.17
N LEU A 96 12.57 -5.16 -4.21
CA LEU A 96 12.83 -5.11 -2.78
C LEU A 96 12.79 -6.52 -2.22
N ARG A 97 13.45 -6.73 -1.08
CA ARG A 97 13.37 -7.99 -0.32
C ARG A 97 12.82 -7.71 1.05
N ASP A 98 11.81 -8.47 1.47
CA ASP A 98 11.23 -8.36 2.80
C ASP A 98 12.18 -8.90 3.89
N ASN A 99 11.75 -8.92 5.16
CA ASN A 99 12.59 -9.39 6.28
C ASN A 99 13.04 -10.87 6.14
N GLN A 100 12.32 -11.67 5.35
CA GLN A 100 12.64 -13.07 5.07
C GLN A 100 13.39 -13.25 3.74
N GLY A 101 13.73 -12.15 3.06
CA GLY A 101 14.41 -12.16 1.77
C GLY A 101 13.49 -12.41 0.57
N LYS A 102 12.16 -12.47 0.79
CA LYS A 102 11.18 -12.71 -0.26
C LYS A 102 11.08 -11.47 -1.16
N PRO A 103 11.22 -11.63 -2.49
CA PRO A 103 11.22 -10.51 -3.41
C PRO A 103 9.81 -9.98 -3.68
N PHE A 104 9.70 -8.67 -3.83
CA PHE A 104 8.53 -7.97 -4.38
C PHE A 104 8.97 -6.72 -5.15
N LEU A 105 8.09 -6.18 -5.97
CA LEU A 105 8.37 -4.98 -6.77
C LEU A 105 7.67 -3.76 -6.16
N LEU A 106 8.32 -2.62 -6.25
CA LEU A 106 7.77 -1.31 -5.93
C LEU A 106 7.90 -0.40 -7.15
N LEU A 107 6.77 0.07 -7.68
CA LEU A 107 6.70 1.21 -8.59
C LEU A 107 6.41 2.46 -7.76
N SER A 108 7.37 3.38 -7.69
CA SER A 108 7.24 4.62 -6.91
C SER A 108 7.78 5.83 -7.64
N GLY A 109 7.32 7.02 -7.24
CA GLY A 109 7.73 8.32 -7.78
C GLY A 109 6.53 9.22 -8.08
N PRO A 110 6.76 10.42 -8.64
CA PRO A 110 5.69 11.33 -9.03
C PRO A 110 4.76 10.65 -10.04
N GLU A 111 3.45 10.71 -9.78
CA GLU A 111 2.47 10.32 -10.77
C GLU A 111 2.72 11.12 -12.07
N PRO A 112 2.86 10.48 -13.25
CA PRO A 112 3.07 11.22 -14.49
C PRO A 112 2.03 12.32 -14.72
N ASP A 113 2.43 13.51 -15.14
CA ASP A 113 1.53 14.57 -15.63
C ASP A 113 1.08 14.29 -17.06
N LEU A 114 1.94 13.63 -17.84
CA LEU A 114 1.79 13.42 -19.28
C LEU A 114 1.73 11.93 -19.63
N ARG A 115 1.25 11.64 -20.84
CA ARG A 115 1.34 10.33 -21.51
C ARG A 115 0.80 9.13 -20.71
N TRP A 116 -0.24 9.30 -19.88
CA TRP A 116 -0.83 8.21 -19.08
C TRP A 116 -1.03 6.91 -19.85
N ASN A 117 -1.65 6.93 -21.03
CA ASN A 117 -1.83 5.72 -21.84
C ASN A 117 -0.50 5.01 -22.14
N GLY A 118 0.54 5.77 -22.53
CA GLY A 118 1.85 5.19 -22.84
C GLY A 118 2.54 4.65 -21.59
N PHE A 119 2.50 5.39 -20.49
CA PHE A 119 3.05 4.96 -19.20
C PHE A 119 2.37 3.68 -18.69
N THR A 120 1.03 3.63 -18.69
CA THR A 120 0.29 2.49 -18.14
C THR A 120 0.42 1.24 -19.00
N GLU A 121 0.48 1.36 -20.32
CA GLU A 121 0.74 0.22 -21.20
C GLU A 121 2.17 -0.31 -21.01
N ALA A 122 3.16 0.59 -20.85
CA ALA A 122 4.55 0.20 -20.58
C ALA A 122 4.72 -0.51 -19.22
N VAL A 123 4.09 0.00 -18.16
CA VAL A 123 4.06 -0.69 -16.85
C VAL A 123 3.34 -2.03 -16.95
N ALA A 124 2.22 -2.10 -17.68
CA ALA A 124 1.51 -3.35 -17.90
C ALA A 124 2.39 -4.37 -18.65
N ASP A 125 3.12 -3.96 -19.69
CA ASP A 125 4.07 -4.81 -20.41
C ASP A 125 5.18 -5.35 -19.49
N LEU A 126 5.70 -4.50 -18.59
CA LEU A 126 6.67 -4.90 -17.56
C LEU A 126 6.08 -5.92 -16.58
N VAL A 127 4.84 -5.73 -16.14
CA VAL A 127 4.11 -6.69 -15.29
C VAL A 127 4.04 -8.07 -15.93
N GLU A 128 3.78 -8.15 -17.24
CA GLU A 128 3.74 -9.42 -17.97
C GLU A 128 5.14 -10.03 -18.17
N LYS A 129 6.13 -9.19 -18.51
CA LYS A 129 7.51 -9.62 -18.75
C LYS A 129 8.18 -10.14 -17.48
N LEU A 130 7.85 -9.56 -16.33
CA LEU A 130 8.38 -9.93 -15.01
C LEU A 130 7.54 -11.01 -14.31
N ASP A 131 6.49 -11.51 -14.96
CA ASP A 131 5.55 -12.51 -14.44
C ASP A 131 4.96 -12.14 -13.06
N VAL A 132 4.59 -10.87 -12.90
CA VAL A 132 3.94 -10.37 -11.69
C VAL A 132 2.54 -10.99 -11.57
N GLN A 133 2.29 -11.63 -10.43
CA GLN A 133 1.07 -12.40 -10.17
C GLN A 133 -0.07 -11.53 -9.65
N GLN A 134 0.26 -10.40 -9.01
CA GLN A 134 -0.71 -9.46 -8.46
C GLN A 134 -0.11 -8.06 -8.33
N THR A 135 -0.97 -7.04 -8.51
CA THR A 135 -0.61 -5.62 -8.36
C THR A 135 -1.51 -4.95 -7.33
N ILE A 136 -0.94 -4.16 -6.43
CA ILE A 136 -1.65 -3.39 -5.41
C ILE A 136 -1.30 -1.91 -5.55
N CYS A 137 -2.27 -1.08 -5.90
CA CYS A 137 -2.14 0.37 -5.98
C CYS A 137 -2.50 1.03 -4.64
N LEU A 138 -1.69 1.96 -4.17
CA LEU A 138 -1.91 2.66 -2.90
C LEU A 138 -2.53 4.03 -3.12
N TYR A 139 -3.50 4.37 -2.28
CA TYR A 139 -4.20 5.65 -2.25
C TYR A 139 -4.44 6.08 -0.80
N ALA A 140 -4.57 7.38 -0.56
CA ALA A 140 -5.03 7.93 0.70
C ALA A 140 -5.98 9.11 0.45
N ALA A 141 -7.19 9.02 0.98
CA ALA A 141 -8.25 9.99 0.74
C ALA A 141 -8.69 10.67 2.05
N PRO A 142 -8.92 12.00 2.03
CA PRO A 142 -9.50 12.69 3.18
C PRO A 142 -10.97 12.30 3.32
N MET A 143 -11.34 11.76 4.47
CA MET A 143 -12.67 11.25 4.79
C MET A 143 -13.22 11.88 6.07
N THR A 144 -14.53 11.83 6.23
CA THR A 144 -15.24 12.21 7.46
C THR A 144 -15.16 11.09 8.49
N VAL A 145 -13.94 10.80 8.95
CA VAL A 145 -13.65 9.78 9.97
C VAL A 145 -12.84 10.42 11.11
N PRO A 146 -12.97 9.93 12.35
CA PRO A 146 -12.17 10.41 13.48
C PRO A 146 -10.81 9.70 13.55
N HIS A 147 -9.79 10.37 14.11
CA HIS A 147 -8.47 9.77 14.40
C HIS A 147 -8.50 8.85 15.63
N THR A 148 -9.57 8.88 16.42
CA THR A 148 -9.78 8.12 17.66
C THR A 148 -10.46 6.76 17.45
N ARG A 149 -10.69 6.34 16.20
CA ARG A 149 -11.23 5.03 15.84
C ARG A 149 -10.23 4.26 14.98
N PRO A 150 -10.33 2.92 14.94
CA PRO A 150 -9.49 2.12 14.05
C PRO A 150 -9.60 2.61 12.61
N MET A 151 -8.46 2.75 11.95
CA MET A 151 -8.43 3.22 10.57
C MET A 151 -9.07 2.21 9.62
N THR A 152 -9.89 2.72 8.70
CA THR A 152 -10.44 1.94 7.60
C THR A 152 -9.50 1.98 6.39
N ILE A 153 -9.18 0.79 5.87
CA ILE A 153 -8.65 0.62 4.52
C ILE A 153 -9.77 0.04 3.67
N SER A 154 -10.16 0.73 2.61
CA SER A 154 -11.09 0.18 1.63
C SER A 154 -10.35 -0.38 0.42
N GLY A 155 -10.91 -1.44 -0.16
CA GLY A 155 -10.36 -2.14 -1.30
C GLY A 155 -11.30 -2.10 -2.50
N HIS A 156 -10.75 -1.90 -3.68
CA HIS A 156 -11.42 -2.17 -4.96
C HIS A 156 -10.49 -3.00 -5.85
N GLY A 157 -11.03 -3.68 -6.87
CA GLY A 157 -10.20 -4.49 -7.76
C GLY A 157 -10.96 -5.64 -8.39
N ASN A 158 -10.23 -6.50 -9.11
CA ASN A 158 -10.78 -7.69 -9.77
C ASN A 158 -10.38 -9.02 -9.10
N SER A 159 -9.52 -8.97 -8.09
CA SER A 159 -9.10 -10.13 -7.33
C SER A 159 -9.83 -10.16 -5.99
N GLN A 160 -10.77 -11.09 -5.83
CA GLN A 160 -11.47 -11.30 -4.56
C GLN A 160 -10.49 -11.69 -3.44
N GLU A 161 -9.40 -12.40 -3.79
CA GLU A 161 -8.32 -12.76 -2.85
C GLU A 161 -7.68 -11.49 -2.24
N LEU A 162 -7.43 -10.47 -3.06
CA LEU A 162 -6.80 -9.22 -2.61
C LEU A 162 -7.72 -8.32 -1.78
N ILE A 163 -9.04 -8.38 -1.98
CA ILE A 163 -9.98 -7.46 -1.32
C ILE A 163 -10.83 -8.11 -0.23
N LYS A 164 -10.72 -9.43 -0.01
CA LYS A 164 -11.57 -10.20 0.93
C LYS A 164 -11.59 -9.62 2.36
N ARG A 165 -10.48 -9.07 2.83
CA ARG A 165 -10.32 -8.56 4.22
C ARG A 165 -10.54 -7.05 4.33
N LEU A 166 -10.95 -6.39 3.25
CA LEU A 166 -11.08 -4.93 3.18
C LEU A 166 -12.54 -4.52 3.01
N VAL A 167 -12.85 -3.30 3.44
CA VAL A 167 -14.17 -2.70 3.21
C VAL A 167 -14.32 -2.43 1.71
N SER A 168 -15.28 -3.06 1.05
CA SER A 168 -15.53 -2.88 -0.37
C SER A 168 -16.44 -1.69 -0.67
N TRP A 169 -16.24 -1.09 -1.85
CA TRP A 169 -17.17 -0.12 -2.41
C TRP A 169 -18.23 -0.83 -3.27
N ASP A 170 -19.41 -1.09 -2.70
CA ASP A 170 -20.49 -1.77 -3.44
C ASP A 170 -21.32 -0.79 -4.29
N GLN A 171 -21.03 0.51 -4.21
CA GLN A 171 -21.76 1.57 -4.90
C GLN A 171 -20.99 2.14 -6.08
N LYS A 172 -21.73 2.56 -7.11
CA LYS A 172 -21.15 3.26 -8.26
C LYS A 172 -20.70 4.66 -7.84
N LEU A 173 -19.39 4.86 -7.83
CA LEU A 173 -18.76 6.15 -7.55
C LEU A 173 -18.16 6.73 -8.83
N MET A 174 -18.17 8.06 -8.94
CA MET A 174 -17.43 8.80 -9.96
C MET A 174 -16.32 9.56 -9.26
N VAL A 175 -15.07 9.22 -9.57
CA VAL A 175 -13.87 9.87 -9.05
C VAL A 175 -13.06 10.47 -10.19
N PRO A 176 -12.26 11.52 -9.95
CA PRO A 176 -11.31 12.00 -10.95
C PRO A 176 -10.31 10.88 -11.31
N GLY A 177 -9.88 10.80 -12.57
CA GLY A 177 -8.92 9.79 -13.00
C GLY A 177 -7.51 10.04 -12.45
N SER A 178 -6.72 8.98 -12.40
CA SER A 178 -5.30 8.97 -12.02
C SER A 178 -4.55 7.96 -12.89
N ALA A 179 -3.25 8.12 -13.10
CA ALA A 179 -2.42 7.16 -13.83
C ALA A 179 -2.47 5.78 -13.19
N ALA A 180 -2.52 5.70 -11.86
CA ALA A 180 -2.68 4.44 -11.13
C ALA A 180 -4.05 3.78 -11.45
N LEU A 181 -5.15 4.53 -11.49
CA LEU A 181 -6.47 3.98 -11.88
C LEU A 181 -6.51 3.54 -13.35
N TYR A 182 -5.78 4.23 -14.23
CA TYR A 182 -5.63 3.82 -15.63
C TYR A 182 -4.82 2.52 -15.74
N LEU A 183 -3.76 2.37 -14.93
CA LEU A 183 -2.98 1.14 -14.81
C LEU A 183 -3.84 -0.02 -14.32
N GLU A 184 -4.63 0.18 -13.26
CA GLU A 184 -5.57 -0.83 -12.77
C GLU A 184 -6.50 -1.31 -13.88
N ARG A 185 -7.07 -0.36 -14.65
CA ARG A 185 -7.94 -0.69 -15.78
C ARG A 185 -7.20 -1.44 -16.90
N ALA A 186 -5.96 -1.06 -17.20
CA ALA A 186 -5.15 -1.73 -18.22
C ALA A 186 -4.84 -3.18 -17.81
N LEU A 187 -4.39 -3.39 -16.57
CA LEU A 187 -4.13 -4.71 -15.98
C LEU A 187 -5.38 -5.58 -15.93
N HIS A 188 -6.52 -5.01 -15.52
CA HIS A 188 -7.80 -5.70 -15.51
C HIS A 188 -8.19 -6.21 -16.91
N LYS A 189 -8.06 -5.38 -17.95
CA LYS A 189 -8.35 -5.78 -19.35
C LYS A 189 -7.44 -6.90 -19.85
N ARG A 190 -6.21 -6.97 -19.35
CA ARG A 190 -5.24 -8.04 -19.65
C ARG A 190 -5.46 -9.29 -18.79
N GLY A 191 -6.48 -9.31 -17.93
CA GLY A 191 -6.77 -10.45 -17.05
C GLY A 191 -5.78 -10.60 -15.90
N ARG A 192 -5.00 -9.57 -15.58
CA ARG A 192 -4.06 -9.57 -14.44
C ARG A 192 -4.80 -9.24 -13.14
N ASN A 193 -4.36 -9.83 -12.03
CA ASN A 193 -4.92 -9.55 -10.71
C ASN A 193 -4.44 -8.18 -10.24
N VAL A 194 -5.39 -7.29 -9.95
CA VAL A 194 -5.10 -5.94 -9.49
C VAL A 194 -6.13 -5.48 -8.47
N ALA A 195 -5.65 -4.78 -7.45
CA ALA A 195 -6.47 -4.11 -6.46
C ALA A 195 -5.91 -2.73 -6.13
N GLY A 196 -6.78 -1.82 -5.70
CA GLY A 196 -6.42 -0.53 -5.13
C GLY A 196 -6.84 -0.46 -3.67
N TYR A 197 -5.93 -0.03 -2.80
CA TYR A 197 -6.14 0.14 -1.37
C TYR A 197 -6.17 1.62 -1.02
N THR A 198 -7.24 2.07 -0.40
CA THR A 198 -7.44 3.48 -0.03
C THR A 198 -7.48 3.63 1.48
N ALA A 199 -6.53 4.37 2.05
CA ALA A 199 -6.57 4.78 3.44
C ALA A 199 -7.58 5.91 3.66
N HIS A 200 -8.43 5.77 4.68
CA HIS A 200 -9.40 6.80 5.05
C HIS A 200 -8.77 7.69 6.12
N VAL A 201 -8.22 8.82 5.69
CA VAL A 201 -7.52 9.76 6.56
C VAL A 201 -8.49 10.80 7.08
N PRO A 202 -8.52 11.12 8.39
CA PRO A 202 -9.34 12.21 8.90
C PRO A 202 -9.05 13.51 8.14
N HIS A 203 -10.07 14.11 7.54
CA HIS A 203 -9.90 15.27 6.66
C HIS A 203 -9.20 16.46 7.32
N TYR A 204 -9.29 16.62 8.65
CA TYR A 204 -8.61 17.69 9.39
C TYR A 204 -7.11 17.44 9.65
N VAL A 205 -6.59 16.22 9.43
CA VAL A 205 -5.14 15.93 9.49
C VAL A 205 -4.53 15.63 8.11
N ALA A 206 -5.35 15.63 7.05
CA ALA A 206 -4.94 15.19 5.72
C ALA A 206 -3.80 16.00 5.08
N SER A 207 -3.51 17.21 5.57
CA SER A 207 -2.43 18.08 5.09
C SER A 207 -1.09 17.89 5.80
N SER A 208 -1.02 17.05 6.83
CA SER A 208 0.19 16.78 7.63
C SER A 208 0.54 15.30 7.58
N PRO A 209 1.81 14.91 7.76
CA PRO A 209 2.18 13.50 7.85
C PRO A 209 1.31 12.75 8.86
N TYR A 210 0.71 11.64 8.43
CA TYR A 210 -0.15 10.80 9.27
C TYR A 210 0.31 9.34 9.23
N PRO A 211 1.33 8.96 10.03
CA PRO A 211 1.98 7.65 9.95
C PRO A 211 1.05 6.45 10.12
N LEU A 212 -0.10 6.63 10.79
CA LEU A 212 -1.12 5.58 10.92
C LEU A 212 -1.65 5.14 9.55
N ALA A 213 -1.79 6.07 8.59
CA ALA A 213 -2.20 5.75 7.22
C ALA A 213 -1.16 4.91 6.48
N THR A 214 0.10 5.32 6.56
CA THR A 214 1.24 4.57 6.00
C THR A 214 1.31 3.16 6.57
N TYR A 215 1.22 3.02 7.89
CA TYR A 215 1.24 1.73 8.58
C TYR A 215 0.10 0.82 8.12
N ASN A 216 -1.15 1.32 8.09
CA ASN A 216 -2.29 0.49 7.71
C ASN A 216 -2.28 0.09 6.23
N LEU A 217 -1.79 0.96 5.33
CA LEU A 217 -1.57 0.60 3.92
C LEU A 217 -0.55 -0.52 3.80
N LEU A 218 0.63 -0.37 4.41
CA LEU A 218 1.69 -1.38 4.32
C LEU A 218 1.31 -2.68 5.04
N SER A 219 0.62 -2.61 6.18
CA SER A 219 0.10 -3.80 6.87
C SER A 219 -0.95 -4.53 6.02
N SER A 220 -1.82 -3.81 5.31
CA SER A 220 -2.78 -4.41 4.38
C SER A 220 -2.07 -5.08 3.20
N VAL A 221 -1.03 -4.45 2.64
CA VAL A 221 -0.18 -5.05 1.60
C VAL A 221 0.48 -6.32 2.12
N ALA A 222 1.13 -6.27 3.28
CA ALA A 222 1.79 -7.42 3.92
C ALA A 222 0.84 -8.61 4.06
N ASN A 223 -0.35 -8.36 4.60
CA ASN A 223 -1.38 -9.38 4.80
C ASN A 223 -1.88 -9.98 3.48
N ALA A 224 -2.10 -9.17 2.44
CA ALA A 224 -2.62 -9.65 1.15
C ALA A 224 -1.59 -10.34 0.27
N SER A 225 -0.31 -10.00 0.43
CA SER A 225 0.80 -10.52 -0.39
C SER A 225 1.72 -11.51 0.33
N ASN A 226 1.41 -11.81 1.60
CA ASN A 226 2.20 -12.67 2.47
C ASN A 226 3.68 -12.19 2.51
N LEU A 227 3.87 -10.89 2.71
CA LEU A 227 5.19 -10.25 2.87
C LEU A 227 5.42 -9.93 4.35
N ASP A 228 6.67 -10.07 4.81
CA ASP A 228 7.11 -9.68 6.14
C ASP A 228 7.79 -8.29 6.09
N LEU A 229 6.99 -7.23 6.20
CA LEU A 229 7.47 -5.85 6.09
C LEU A 229 7.90 -5.28 7.46
N PRO A 230 9.03 -4.57 7.56
CA PRO A 230 9.51 -3.99 8.83
C PRO A 230 8.75 -2.71 9.18
N LEU A 231 7.65 -2.81 9.93
CA LEU A 231 6.81 -1.65 10.26
C LEU A 231 7.08 -1.01 11.63
N GLY A 232 8.04 -1.53 12.41
CA GLY A 232 8.25 -1.14 13.81
C GLY A 232 8.61 0.34 14.03
N SER A 233 9.31 1.00 13.10
CA SER A 233 9.58 2.44 13.22
C SER A 233 8.30 3.29 13.07
N LEU A 234 7.38 2.87 12.20
CA LEU A 234 6.10 3.56 12.01
C LEU A 234 5.24 3.49 13.28
N GLU A 235 5.30 2.40 14.05
CA GLU A 235 4.58 2.30 15.33
C GLU A 235 5.00 3.39 16.32
N HIS A 236 6.29 3.70 16.37
CA HIS A 236 6.80 4.79 17.21
C HIS A 236 6.34 6.17 16.70
N ASP A 237 6.34 6.38 15.38
CA ASP A 237 5.88 7.63 14.77
C ASP A 237 4.36 7.82 14.91
N ILE A 238 3.59 6.73 14.94
CA ILE A 238 2.15 6.74 15.28
C ILE A 238 1.97 7.26 16.71
N GLN A 239 2.66 6.67 17.69
CA GLN A 239 2.53 7.08 19.09
C GLN A 239 2.84 8.57 19.29
N ARG A 240 3.91 9.05 18.64
CA ARG A 240 4.30 10.45 18.67
C ARG A 240 3.23 11.37 18.06
N THR A 241 2.75 11.03 16.86
CA THR A 241 1.74 11.83 16.15
C THR A 241 0.41 11.84 16.91
N SER A 242 0.00 10.70 17.49
CA SER A 242 -1.21 10.60 18.31
C SER A 242 -1.16 11.52 19.54
N GLN A 243 -0.05 11.55 20.27
CA GLN A 243 0.11 12.46 21.42
C GLN A 243 0.02 13.92 21.01
N GLN A 244 0.67 14.30 19.91
CA GLN A 244 0.63 15.67 19.40
C GLN A 244 -0.79 16.07 18.96
N LEU A 245 -1.52 15.15 18.35
CA LEU A 245 -2.89 15.39 17.89
C LEU A 245 -3.86 15.54 19.06
N GLU A 246 -3.73 14.69 20.08
CA GLU A 246 -4.50 14.80 21.33
C GLU A 246 -4.27 16.15 22.03
N GLU A 247 -3.01 16.60 22.14
CA GLU A 247 -2.68 17.90 22.73
C GLU A 247 -3.30 19.07 21.97
N GLN A 248 -3.26 19.04 20.62
CA GLN A 248 -3.83 20.09 19.78
C GLN A 248 -5.36 20.14 19.90
N ILE A 249 -6.02 18.98 19.94
CA ILE A 249 -7.48 18.89 20.03
C ILE A 249 -7.97 19.23 21.43
N TYR A 250 -7.21 18.87 22.48
CA TYR A 250 -7.54 19.25 23.85
C TYR A 250 -7.61 20.78 24.05
N GLN A 251 -6.85 21.54 23.26
CA GLN A 251 -6.81 23.00 23.33
C GLN A 251 -7.92 23.69 22.53
N ALA A 252 -8.77 22.93 21.81
CA ALA A 252 -9.77 23.48 20.90
C ALA A 252 -11.15 22.80 21.05
N ASP A 253 -12.02 23.37 21.90
CA ASP A 253 -13.37 22.87 22.20
C ASP A 253 -14.25 22.61 20.95
N GLU A 254 -14.09 23.44 19.91
CA GLU A 254 -14.82 23.29 18.64
C GLU A 254 -14.37 22.02 17.89
N VAL A 255 -13.07 21.69 17.94
CA VAL A 255 -12.51 20.48 17.31
C VAL A 255 -12.94 19.24 18.08
N GLN A 256 -13.03 19.30 19.41
CA GLN A 256 -13.56 18.20 20.22
C GLN A 256 -15.00 17.86 19.83
N SER A 257 -15.85 18.87 19.68
CA SER A 257 -17.24 18.68 19.27
C SER A 257 -17.36 18.07 17.88
N LEU A 258 -16.51 18.50 16.94
CA LEU A 258 -16.41 17.90 15.61
C LEU A 258 -16.00 16.43 15.69
N VAL A 259 -14.95 16.10 16.45
CA VAL A 259 -14.46 14.73 16.60
C VAL A 259 -15.53 13.83 17.21
N ALA A 260 -16.22 14.26 18.26
CA ALA A 260 -17.31 13.50 18.87
C ALA A 260 -18.45 13.20 17.88
N GLY A 261 -18.81 14.16 17.02
CA GLY A 261 -19.80 13.92 15.96
C GLY A 261 -19.32 12.93 14.89
N LEU A 262 -18.02 12.93 14.57
CA LEU A 262 -17.44 11.95 13.65
C LEU A 262 -17.36 10.55 14.26
N GLU A 263 -17.11 10.45 15.56
CA GLU A 263 -17.15 9.19 16.31
C GLU A 263 -18.54 8.55 16.27
N GLU A 264 -19.59 9.32 16.58
CA GLU A 264 -20.97 8.83 16.51
C GLU A 264 -21.32 8.34 15.09
N GLN A 265 -20.99 9.12 14.07
CA GLN A 265 -21.23 8.74 12.67
C GLN A 265 -20.46 7.48 12.25
N PHE A 266 -19.22 7.33 12.72
CA PHE A 266 -18.40 6.17 12.44
C PHE A 266 -18.98 4.92 13.11
N ASP A 267 -19.31 5.01 14.39
CA ASP A 267 -19.83 3.88 15.18
C ASP A 267 -21.18 3.41 14.63
N GLU A 268 -22.11 4.32 14.31
CA GLU A 268 -23.38 3.98 13.66
C GLU A 268 -23.19 3.39 12.26
N GLY A 269 -22.23 3.91 11.48
CA GLY A 269 -21.91 3.43 10.15
C GLY A 269 -21.37 2.01 10.19
N LEU A 270 -20.53 1.72 11.19
CA LEU A 270 -19.94 0.42 11.44
C LEU A 270 -20.98 -0.63 11.82
N GLU A 271 -21.91 -0.29 12.71
CA GLU A 271 -23.04 -1.15 13.07
C GLU A 271 -23.88 -1.52 11.85
N ARG A 272 -24.26 -0.51 11.04
CA ARG A 272 -25.01 -0.72 9.79
C ARG A 272 -24.27 -1.58 8.78
N TYR A 273 -22.94 -1.46 8.70
CA TYR A 273 -22.12 -2.28 7.82
C TYR A 273 -22.06 -3.74 8.31
N ARG A 274 -21.90 -3.97 9.62
CA ARG A 274 -21.89 -5.30 10.25
C ARG A 274 -23.21 -6.03 10.06
N GLU A 275 -24.34 -5.35 10.20
CA GLU A 275 -25.66 -5.94 9.97
C GLU A 275 -25.84 -6.45 8.53
N LYS A 276 -25.31 -5.72 7.56
CA LYS A 276 -25.38 -6.11 6.13
C LYS A 276 -24.34 -7.16 5.77
N ASN A 277 -23.20 -7.17 6.47
CA ASN A 277 -22.08 -8.06 6.19
C ASN A 277 -21.64 -8.78 7.49
N PRO A 278 -22.39 -9.80 7.96
CA PRO A 278 -22.13 -10.43 9.26
C PRO A 278 -20.77 -11.12 9.37
N GLN A 279 -20.17 -11.47 8.23
CA GLN A 279 -18.87 -12.15 8.11
C GLN A 279 -17.77 -11.20 7.63
N ALA A 280 -18.04 -9.90 7.46
CA ALA A 280 -17.01 -8.95 7.05
C ALA A 280 -16.08 -8.65 8.22
N ILE A 281 -14.79 -8.54 7.90
CA ILE A 281 -13.76 -8.06 8.82
C ILE A 281 -13.90 -6.55 8.93
N LEU A 282 -14.11 -6.06 10.14
CA LEU A 282 -14.31 -4.64 10.40
C LEU A 282 -12.98 -3.89 10.55
N PRO A 283 -12.97 -2.55 10.39
CA PRO A 283 -11.84 -1.71 10.77
C PRO A 283 -11.34 -2.05 12.18
N GLY A 284 -10.05 -2.34 12.33
CA GLY A 284 -9.44 -2.78 13.59
C GLY A 284 -9.44 -4.29 13.84
N GLU A 285 -10.26 -5.08 13.14
CA GLU A 285 -10.29 -6.55 13.25
C GLU A 285 -9.38 -7.23 12.20
N GLN A 286 -8.69 -6.47 11.35
CA GLN A 286 -7.92 -6.97 10.20
C GLN A 286 -6.80 -7.94 10.57
N ASN A 287 -6.16 -7.75 11.73
CA ASN A 287 -5.09 -8.61 12.22
C ASN A 287 -5.59 -9.69 13.21
N MET A 288 -6.90 -9.75 13.48
CA MET A 288 -7.47 -10.80 14.33
C MET A 288 -7.72 -12.07 13.49
N PRO A 289 -7.32 -13.26 14.00
CA PRO A 289 -7.70 -14.53 13.39
C PRO A 289 -9.21 -14.69 13.35
N THR A 290 -9.73 -15.16 12.23
CA THR A 290 -11.15 -15.53 12.09
C THR A 290 -11.47 -16.78 12.90
N GLY A 291 -12.75 -17.01 13.22
CA GLY A 291 -13.18 -18.21 13.95
C GLY A 291 -12.75 -19.51 13.26
N ASP A 292 -12.75 -19.53 11.92
CA ASP A 292 -12.30 -20.65 11.11
C ASP A 292 -10.78 -20.86 11.19
N GLU A 293 -9.99 -19.78 11.21
CA GLU A 293 -8.52 -19.84 11.40
C GLU A 293 -8.15 -20.32 12.80
N ILE A 294 -8.91 -19.91 13.82
CA ILE A 294 -8.76 -20.40 15.20
C ILE A 294 -9.11 -21.89 15.26
N GLY A 295 -10.20 -22.31 14.61
CA GLY A 295 -10.61 -23.71 14.51
C GLY A 295 -9.54 -24.58 13.83
N ALA A 296 -9.03 -24.13 12.68
CA ALA A 296 -7.98 -24.84 11.94
C ALA A 296 -6.66 -24.93 12.74
N SER A 297 -6.28 -23.86 13.44
CA SER A 297 -5.10 -23.87 14.33
C SER A 297 -5.29 -24.82 15.51
N PHE A 298 -6.50 -24.90 16.04
CA PHE A 298 -6.85 -25.83 17.11
C PHE A 298 -6.85 -27.29 16.63
N GLU A 299 -7.38 -27.59 15.45
CA GLU A 299 -7.31 -28.92 14.84
C GLU A 299 -5.86 -29.34 14.55
N GLN A 300 -5.03 -28.43 14.03
CA GLN A 300 -3.59 -28.68 13.84
C GLN A 300 -2.88 -28.98 15.16
N PHE A 301 -3.22 -28.24 16.22
CA PHE A 301 -2.69 -28.49 17.57
C PHE A 301 -3.12 -29.86 18.12
N LEU A 302 -4.39 -30.24 17.97
CA LEU A 302 -4.87 -31.56 18.41
C LEU A 302 -4.21 -32.71 17.64
N ASN A 303 -4.05 -32.59 16.32
CA ASN A 303 -3.33 -33.57 15.51
C ASN A 303 -1.85 -33.70 15.90
N SER A 304 -1.22 -32.62 16.40
CA SER A 304 0.17 -32.65 16.89
C SER A 304 0.31 -33.40 18.22
N LEU A 305 -0.74 -33.43 19.05
CA LEU A 305 -0.78 -34.19 20.31
C LEU A 305 -1.06 -35.68 20.06
N ASP A 306 -1.95 -36.02 19.12
CA ASP A 306 -2.20 -37.42 18.75
C ASP A 306 -0.99 -38.08 18.07
N GLY A 307 -0.15 -37.30 17.38
CA GLY A 307 1.08 -37.79 16.75
C GLY A 307 2.24 -38.08 17.72
N THR A 308 2.17 -37.61 18.97
CA THR A 308 3.21 -37.84 19.99
C THR A 308 2.97 -39.07 20.87
N GLU A 309 1.76 -39.65 20.86
CA GLU A 309 1.43 -40.84 21.67
C GLU A 309 1.73 -42.20 20.98
N HIS A 310 2.33 -42.24 19.78
CA HIS A 310 2.63 -43.50 19.05
C HIS A 310 4.13 -43.75 18.76
N GLY A 311 5.04 -43.06 19.47
CA GLY A 311 6.49 -43.15 19.22
C GLY A 311 7.34 -43.85 20.28
N GLU A 312 6.82 -44.19 21.46
CA GLU A 312 7.60 -44.77 22.56
C GLU A 312 6.93 -46.00 23.18
N ALA A 313 6.86 -47.09 22.42
CA ALA A 313 6.71 -48.45 22.96
C ALA A 313 7.05 -49.45 21.86
N ASP A 314 8.33 -49.79 21.70
CA ASP A 314 8.80 -51.12 21.27
C ASP A 314 10.34 -51.12 21.12
N GLU A 315 11.07 -51.05 22.23
CA GLU A 315 12.40 -51.65 22.38
C GLU A 315 12.57 -52.08 23.85
N GLU A 316 12.12 -53.28 24.20
CA GLU A 316 12.69 -54.14 25.25
C GLU A 316 11.97 -55.50 25.29
N GLU A 317 12.46 -56.47 24.51
CA GLU A 317 12.80 -57.87 24.93
C GLU A 317 13.34 -58.70 23.74
#